data_AF-I5B0Z0-F1
#
_entry.id   AF-I5B0Z0-F1
#
_cell.length_a   1.000
_cell.length_b   1.000
_cell.length_c   1.000
_cell.angle_alpha   90.00
_cell.angle_beta   90.00
_cell.angle_gamma   90.00
#
_symmetry.space_group_name_H-M   'P 1'
#
loop_
_entity.id
_entity.type
_entity.pdbx_description
1 polymer ?
#
loop_
_entity_poly.entity_id
_entity_poly.type
_entity_poly.pdbx_seq_one_letter_code
_entity_poly.pdbx_strand_id
1 'polypeptide(L)'
;MKRSINISETVFSAVTDKSHMAENFPMLLQSGIPDSGVTIHSHFLTYLSSCGQKAGYSAITECPVSISESFQGIGEIRADSVWFDKSDLKPRVAFEFERFEKGDEKKLKQKVENLAITAALIETIELAVLVYWVRPGSMPRSMDGVVAPYGASFRRNGIVVPKAMTPLMVIKCVMKSSGDTQDLVFGEFLRDMRNERHLSGGSY
;
A
#
# COMPACT_ATOMS: atom_id res chain seq x y z
N MET A 1 24.93 -5.14 18.11
CA MET A 1 23.73 -5.82 17.58
C MET A 1 22.59 -4.81 17.60
N LYS A 2 22.39 -4.06 16.50
CA LYS A 2 21.36 -3.01 16.42
C LYS A 2 19.99 -3.71 16.44
N ARG A 3 19.08 -3.26 17.31
CA ARG A 3 17.67 -3.67 17.31
C ARG A 3 17.17 -3.58 15.86
N SER A 4 16.86 -4.71 15.25
CA SER A 4 16.03 -4.75 14.05
C SER A 4 14.70 -4.11 14.45
N ILE A 5 14.52 -2.84 14.07
CA ILE A 5 13.24 -2.19 14.17
C ILE A 5 12.34 -2.95 13.18
N ASN A 6 11.23 -3.49 13.68
CA ASN A 6 10.28 -4.18 12.82
C ASN A 6 9.70 -3.15 11.83
N ILE A 7 10.13 -3.21 10.57
CA ILE A 7 9.75 -2.26 9.52
C ILE A 7 8.22 -2.16 9.39
N SER A 8 7.51 -3.26 9.60
CA SER A 8 6.05 -3.29 9.60
C SER A 8 5.45 -2.44 10.72
N GLU A 9 6.01 -2.49 11.93
CA GLU A 9 5.54 -1.62 13.03
C GLU A 9 5.84 -0.15 12.77
N THR A 10 7.03 0.17 12.22
CA THR A 10 7.38 1.54 11.85
C THR A 10 6.43 2.10 10.79
N VAL A 11 6.19 1.33 9.72
CA VAL A 11 5.31 1.74 8.63
C VAL A 11 3.87 1.88 9.12
N PHE A 12 3.35 0.90 9.85
CA PHE A 12 1.99 0.96 10.37
C PHE A 12 1.80 2.11 11.35
N SER A 13 2.75 2.32 12.27
CA SER A 13 2.70 3.44 13.21
C SER A 13 2.75 4.80 12.50
N ALA A 14 3.51 4.93 11.41
CA ALA A 14 3.60 6.17 10.65
C ALA A 14 2.31 6.46 9.89
N VAL A 15 1.77 5.47 9.17
CA VAL A 15 0.56 5.60 8.35
C VAL A 15 -0.71 5.80 9.19
N THR A 16 -0.70 5.39 10.46
CA THR A 16 -1.85 5.53 11.36
C THR A 16 -1.74 6.67 12.35
N ASP A 17 -0.69 7.50 12.25
CA ASP A 17 -0.47 8.63 13.13
C ASP A 17 -1.48 9.75 12.86
N LYS A 18 -2.51 9.81 13.70
CA LYS A 18 -3.56 10.84 13.64
C LYS A 18 -3.07 12.22 14.03
N SER A 19 -2.05 12.33 14.88
CA SER A 19 -1.47 13.63 15.25
C SER A 19 -0.77 14.24 14.04
N HIS A 20 0.01 13.42 13.32
CA HIS A 20 0.64 13.83 12.06
C HIS A 20 -0.39 14.29 11.02
N MET A 21 -1.46 13.51 10.86
CA MET A 21 -2.54 13.82 9.93
C MET A 21 -3.27 15.10 10.33
N ALA A 22 -3.58 15.31 11.62
CA ALA A 22 -4.26 16.50 12.09
C ALA A 22 -3.44 17.78 11.87
N GLU A 23 -2.12 17.69 12.05
CA GLU A 23 -1.21 18.82 11.91
C GLU A 23 -1.00 19.21 10.43
N ASN A 24 -0.78 18.23 9.55
CA ASN A 24 -0.35 18.49 8.18
C ASN A 24 -1.50 18.39 7.15
N PHE A 25 -2.56 17.66 7.48
CA PHE A 25 -3.68 17.38 6.60
C PHE A 25 -5.02 17.47 7.35
N PRO A 26 -5.34 18.62 8.00
CA PRO A 26 -6.55 18.75 8.81
C PRO A 26 -7.85 18.47 8.04
N MET A 27 -7.86 18.70 6.71
CA MET A 27 -9.01 18.38 5.85
C MET A 27 -9.35 16.88 5.85
N LEU A 28 -8.37 16.02 6.12
CA LEU A 28 -8.55 14.59 6.19
C LEU A 28 -9.24 14.13 7.48
N LEU A 29 -9.35 15.00 8.50
CA LEU A 29 -9.97 14.66 9.79
C LEU A 29 -11.15 15.57 10.17
N GLN A 30 -11.18 16.80 9.67
CA GLN A 30 -12.11 17.84 10.13
C GLN A 30 -13.14 18.20 9.06
N SER A 31 -12.73 18.87 7.98
CA SER A 31 -13.66 19.36 6.95
C SER A 31 -14.15 18.25 6.01
N GLY A 32 -13.32 17.23 5.78
CA GLY A 32 -13.51 16.23 4.74
C GLY A 32 -12.92 16.69 3.40
N ILE A 33 -12.86 15.74 2.48
CA ILE A 33 -12.49 15.95 1.08
C ILE A 33 -13.60 15.43 0.15
N PRO A 34 -13.79 16.01 -1.04
CA PRO A 34 -14.78 15.53 -2.00
C PRO A 34 -14.66 14.05 -2.31
N ASP A 35 -15.80 13.38 -2.38
CA ASP A 35 -15.94 11.95 -2.68
C ASP A 35 -15.72 11.65 -4.18
N SER A 36 -14.48 11.82 -4.61
CA SER A 36 -14.01 11.54 -5.95
C SER A 36 -12.75 10.70 -5.88
N GLY A 37 -12.67 9.67 -6.72
CA GLY A 37 -11.53 8.74 -6.73
C GLY A 37 -10.18 9.45 -6.90
N VAL A 38 -10.12 10.47 -7.78
CA VAL A 38 -8.89 11.23 -8.01
C VAL A 38 -8.53 12.12 -6.82
N THR A 39 -9.50 12.78 -6.20
CA THR A 39 -9.29 13.63 -5.02
C THR A 39 -8.75 12.81 -3.87
N ILE A 40 -9.42 11.70 -3.59
CA ILE A 40 -9.06 10.72 -2.57
C ILE A 40 -7.64 10.20 -2.79
N HIS A 41 -7.33 9.77 -4.00
CA HIS A 41 -6.02 9.23 -4.36
C HIS A 41 -4.92 10.26 -4.14
N SER A 42 -5.06 11.47 -4.67
CA SER A 42 -4.03 12.52 -4.52
C SER A 42 -3.77 12.90 -3.06
N HIS A 43 -4.83 13.02 -2.24
CA HIS A 43 -4.66 13.32 -0.81
C HIS A 43 -3.97 12.17 -0.08
N PHE A 44 -4.37 10.93 -0.36
CA PHE A 44 -3.80 9.77 0.32
C PHE A 44 -2.32 9.57 -0.06
N LEU A 45 -1.95 9.71 -1.34
CA LEU A 45 -0.55 9.60 -1.75
C LEU A 45 0.33 10.71 -1.16
N THR A 46 -0.21 11.93 -1.07
CA THR A 46 0.51 13.03 -0.41
C THR A 46 0.71 12.74 1.08
N TYR A 47 -0.31 12.21 1.76
CA TYR A 47 -0.22 11.78 3.14
C TYR A 47 0.82 10.65 3.33
N LEU A 48 0.82 9.62 2.48
CA LEU A 48 1.82 8.54 2.52
C LEU A 48 3.25 9.07 2.41
N SER A 49 3.50 10.00 1.50
CA SER A 49 4.83 10.60 1.37
C SER A 49 5.24 11.36 2.61
N SER A 50 4.32 12.12 3.21
CA SER A 50 4.55 12.81 4.48
C SER A 50 4.82 11.83 5.64
N CYS A 51 4.11 10.70 5.69
CA CYS A 51 4.36 9.63 6.67
C CYS A 51 5.76 9.05 6.52
N GLY A 52 6.20 8.77 5.29
CA GLY A 52 7.54 8.25 5.03
C GLY A 52 8.63 9.23 5.45
N GLN A 53 8.45 10.52 5.16
CA GLN A 53 9.37 11.58 5.60
C GLN A 53 9.48 11.65 7.13
N LYS A 54 8.34 11.61 7.84
CA LYS A 54 8.30 11.56 9.31
C LYS A 54 8.97 10.31 9.87
N ALA A 55 8.79 9.16 9.22
CA ALA A 55 9.39 7.89 9.59
C ALA A 55 10.90 7.80 9.26
N GLY A 56 11.50 8.86 8.69
CA GLY A 56 12.93 8.92 8.40
C GLY A 56 13.33 8.51 6.98
N TYR A 57 12.37 8.20 6.10
CA TYR A 57 12.60 7.80 4.71
C TYR A 57 12.54 9.00 3.76
N SER A 58 13.11 8.83 2.56
CA SER A 58 12.77 9.67 1.41
C SER A 58 11.61 9.00 0.68
N ALA A 59 10.44 9.63 0.62
CA ALA A 59 9.23 9.03 0.07
C ALA A 59 8.81 9.71 -1.23
N ILE A 60 8.56 8.91 -2.27
CA ILE A 60 8.18 9.34 -3.61
C ILE A 60 6.79 8.78 -3.92
N THR A 61 5.93 9.58 -4.54
CA THR A 61 4.63 9.14 -5.07
C THR A 61 4.76 8.73 -6.54
N GLU A 62 3.92 7.81 -6.98
CA GLU A 62 3.87 7.38 -8.39
C GLU A 62 5.25 7.02 -8.94
N CYS A 63 6.03 6.24 -8.18
CA CYS A 63 7.41 5.92 -8.51
C CYS A 63 7.46 4.88 -9.63
N PRO A 64 8.04 5.21 -10.81
CA PRO A 64 8.22 4.23 -11.87
C PRO A 64 9.21 3.15 -11.42
N VAL A 65 8.94 1.90 -11.82
CA VAL A 65 9.82 0.76 -11.56
C VAL A 65 10.55 0.41 -12.85
N SER A 66 11.88 0.36 -12.79
CA SER A 66 12.69 -0.07 -13.94
C SER A 66 12.43 -1.54 -14.26
N ILE A 67 12.06 -1.82 -15.50
CA ILE A 67 11.76 -3.17 -15.97
C ILE A 67 13.06 -3.85 -16.40
N SER A 68 13.35 -5.03 -15.83
CA SER A 68 14.48 -5.86 -16.24
C SER A 68 14.16 -6.66 -17.51
N GLU A 69 15.18 -7.21 -18.18
CA GLU A 69 15.00 -8.03 -19.39
C GLU A 69 14.03 -9.20 -19.17
N SER A 70 14.10 -9.86 -18.02
CA SER A 70 13.21 -10.98 -17.67
C SER A 70 11.73 -10.60 -17.54
N PHE A 71 11.42 -9.30 -17.42
CA PHE A 71 10.07 -8.74 -17.34
C PHE A 71 9.71 -7.89 -18.56
N GLN A 72 10.50 -7.94 -19.64
CA GLN A 72 10.21 -7.18 -20.85
C GLN A 72 8.82 -7.54 -21.40
N GLY A 73 7.96 -6.53 -21.61
CA GLY A 73 6.57 -6.71 -22.06
C GLY A 73 5.52 -6.84 -20.94
N ILE A 74 5.92 -6.82 -19.65
CA ILE A 74 4.99 -6.83 -18.50
C ILE A 74 4.08 -5.58 -18.48
N GLY A 75 4.50 -4.49 -19.12
CA GLY A 75 3.85 -3.18 -19.12
C GLY A 75 4.53 -2.19 -18.17
N GLU A 76 4.01 -0.96 -18.13
CA GLU A 76 4.47 0.03 -17.14
C GLU A 76 4.04 -0.40 -15.74
N ILE A 77 4.99 -0.36 -14.81
CA ILE A 77 4.75 -0.58 -13.39
C ILE A 77 5.15 0.70 -12.67
N ARG A 78 4.19 1.25 -11.93
CA ARG A 78 4.33 2.47 -11.16
C ARG A 78 3.71 2.24 -9.81
N ALA A 79 4.55 2.14 -8.78
CA ALA A 79 4.07 1.98 -7.42
C ALA A 79 3.53 3.33 -6.92
N ASP A 80 2.36 3.31 -6.28
CA ASP A 80 1.71 4.53 -5.79
C ASP A 80 2.59 5.30 -4.80
N SER A 81 3.40 4.60 -3.99
CA SER A 81 4.50 5.23 -3.26
C SER A 81 5.67 4.27 -3.02
N VAL A 82 6.88 4.80 -2.99
CA VAL A 82 8.10 4.06 -2.60
C VAL A 82 8.88 4.87 -1.58
N TRP A 83 9.27 4.23 -0.48
CA TRP A 83 10.08 4.83 0.59
C TRP A 83 11.50 4.29 0.51
N PHE A 84 12.47 5.20 0.44
CA PHE A 84 13.89 4.94 0.31
C PHE A 84 14.61 5.23 1.62
N ASP A 85 15.54 4.35 1.99
CA ASP A 85 16.47 4.62 3.08
C ASP A 85 17.38 5.79 2.68
N LYS A 86 17.54 6.77 3.58
CA LYS A 86 18.31 7.99 3.28
C LYS A 86 19.82 7.78 3.29
N SER A 87 20.30 6.70 3.90
CA SER A 87 21.72 6.43 4.06
C SER A 87 22.32 5.75 2.83
N ASP A 88 21.60 4.78 2.25
CA ASP A 88 22.08 4.04 1.07
C ASP A 88 21.22 4.26 -0.19
N LEU A 89 20.20 5.11 -0.10
CA LEU A 89 19.31 5.53 -1.20
C LEU A 89 18.56 4.37 -1.85
N LYS A 90 18.49 3.21 -1.20
CA LYS A 90 17.79 2.05 -1.73
C LYS A 90 16.33 2.06 -1.27
N PRO A 91 15.39 1.61 -2.12
CA PRO A 91 14.00 1.47 -1.73
C PRO A 91 13.86 0.38 -0.65
N ARG A 92 12.90 0.55 0.25
CA ARG A 92 12.63 -0.33 1.39
C ARG A 92 11.17 -0.73 1.49
N VAL A 93 10.27 0.20 1.18
CA VAL A 93 8.83 -0.03 1.27
C VAL A 93 8.17 0.38 -0.04
N ALA A 94 7.30 -0.46 -0.57
CA ALA A 94 6.46 -0.13 -1.73
C ALA A 94 4.99 -0.16 -1.33
N PHE A 95 4.23 0.82 -1.79
CA PHE A 95 2.81 0.97 -1.51
C PHE A 95 2.00 0.91 -2.80
N GLU A 96 0.83 0.30 -2.68
CA GLU A 96 -0.27 0.47 -3.60
C GLU A 96 -1.49 0.91 -2.79
N PHE A 97 -2.21 1.90 -3.30
CA PHE A 97 -3.42 2.43 -2.70
C PHE A 97 -4.60 2.26 -3.66
N GLU A 98 -5.74 1.85 -3.12
CA GLU A 98 -6.98 1.78 -3.88
C GLU A 98 -8.17 2.19 -3.04
N ARG A 99 -9.03 3.03 -3.60
CA ARG A 99 -10.36 3.23 -3.06
C ARG A 99 -11.26 2.10 -3.56
N PHE A 100 -11.63 1.20 -2.66
CA PHE A 100 -12.49 0.07 -2.97
C PHE A 100 -13.96 0.46 -2.93
N GLU A 101 -14.65 0.22 -4.04
CA GLU A 101 -16.11 0.16 -4.13
C GLU A 101 -16.57 -1.29 -4.31
N LYS A 102 -17.84 -1.58 -3.99
CA LYS A 102 -18.37 -2.94 -4.06
C LYS A 102 -18.24 -3.49 -5.50
N GLY A 103 -17.50 -4.58 -5.68
CA GLY A 103 -17.22 -5.19 -6.98
C GLY A 103 -15.82 -4.87 -7.54
N ASP A 104 -15.05 -4.01 -6.89
CA ASP A 104 -13.69 -3.63 -7.31
C ASP A 104 -12.58 -4.59 -6.84
N GLU A 105 -12.92 -5.85 -6.49
CA GLU A 105 -11.91 -6.85 -6.09
C GLU A 105 -10.85 -7.06 -7.18
N LYS A 106 -11.22 -6.91 -8.46
CA LYS A 106 -10.28 -6.95 -9.57
C LYS A 106 -9.25 -5.83 -9.53
N LYS A 107 -9.63 -4.62 -9.10
CA LYS A 107 -8.70 -3.49 -8.97
C LYS A 107 -7.72 -3.72 -7.83
N LEU A 108 -8.22 -4.16 -6.68
CA LEU A 108 -7.36 -4.55 -5.55
C LEU A 108 -6.40 -5.66 -5.93
N LYS A 109 -6.88 -6.69 -6.65
CA LYS A 109 -6.02 -7.76 -7.15
C LYS A 109 -4.93 -7.23 -8.07
N GLN A 110 -5.26 -6.33 -8.99
CA GLN A 110 -4.28 -5.71 -9.89
C GLN A 110 -3.22 -4.90 -9.12
N LYS A 111 -3.62 -4.20 -8.05
CA LYS A 111 -2.72 -3.49 -7.13
C LYS A 111 -1.78 -4.46 -6.42
N VAL A 112 -2.28 -5.59 -5.94
CA VAL A 112 -1.46 -6.66 -5.37
C VAL A 112 -0.47 -7.24 -6.41
N GLU A 113 -0.92 -7.49 -7.63
CA GLU A 113 -0.05 -7.96 -8.73
C GLU A 113 1.07 -6.94 -9.03
N ASN A 114 0.77 -5.64 -9.02
CA ASN A 114 1.80 -4.60 -9.16
C ASN A 114 2.82 -4.62 -8.01
N LEU A 115 2.38 -4.80 -6.76
CA LEU A 115 3.30 -4.95 -5.63
C LEU A 115 4.19 -6.19 -5.79
N ALA A 116 3.63 -7.32 -6.26
CA ALA A 116 4.40 -8.55 -6.45
C ALA A 116 5.47 -8.37 -7.54
N ILE A 117 5.13 -7.69 -8.64
CA ILE A 117 6.08 -7.37 -9.71
C ILE A 117 7.14 -6.39 -9.19
N THR A 118 6.75 -5.36 -8.43
CA THR A 118 7.68 -4.40 -7.82
C THR A 118 8.68 -5.12 -6.90
N ALA A 119 8.20 -6.02 -6.04
CA ALA A 119 9.05 -6.80 -5.15
C ALA A 119 9.98 -7.77 -5.91
N ALA A 120 9.54 -8.31 -7.05
CA ALA A 120 10.37 -9.17 -7.89
C ALA A 120 11.45 -8.39 -8.67
N LEU A 121 11.17 -7.13 -9.04
CA LEU A 121 12.10 -6.26 -9.77
C LEU A 121 13.09 -5.54 -8.85
N ILE A 122 12.73 -5.33 -7.58
CA ILE A 122 13.50 -4.53 -6.63
C ILE A 122 13.81 -5.38 -5.39
N GLU A 123 14.97 -6.04 -5.40
CA GLU A 123 15.43 -6.97 -4.35
C GLU A 123 15.56 -6.34 -2.95
N THR A 124 15.64 -5.01 -2.88
CA THR A 124 15.84 -4.27 -1.62
C THR A 124 14.54 -3.90 -0.91
N ILE A 125 13.38 -4.19 -1.51
CA ILE A 125 12.09 -4.02 -0.85
C ILE A 125 11.98 -5.03 0.30
N GLU A 126 11.87 -4.49 1.51
CA GLU A 126 11.71 -5.24 2.76
C GLU A 126 10.23 -5.40 3.14
N LEU A 127 9.34 -4.55 2.61
CA LEU A 127 7.90 -4.61 2.86
C LEU A 127 7.09 -4.07 1.69
N ALA A 128 6.08 -4.83 1.24
CA ALA A 128 5.03 -4.32 0.36
C ALA A 128 3.77 -4.02 1.17
N VAL A 129 3.07 -2.96 0.82
CA VAL A 129 1.89 -2.50 1.56
C VAL A 129 0.75 -2.21 0.60
N LEU A 130 -0.34 -2.97 0.72
CA LEU A 130 -1.61 -2.60 0.12
C LEU A 130 -2.41 -1.79 1.15
N VAL A 131 -2.73 -0.54 0.83
CA VAL A 131 -3.72 0.23 1.58
C VAL A 131 -4.98 0.32 0.76
N TYR A 132 -6.13 -0.02 1.35
CA TYR A 132 -7.39 0.16 0.66
C TYR A 132 -8.42 0.86 1.51
N TRP A 133 -9.13 1.76 0.85
CA TRP A 133 -10.15 2.60 1.45
C TRP A 133 -11.53 2.06 1.18
N VAL A 134 -12.36 2.01 2.22
CA VAL A 134 -13.74 1.53 2.12
C VAL A 134 -14.72 2.48 2.82
N ARG A 135 -15.94 2.55 2.30
CA ARG A 135 -17.06 3.12 3.05
C ARG A 135 -17.43 2.25 4.26
N PRO A 136 -18.08 2.81 5.28
CA PRO A 136 -18.67 2.03 6.36
C PRO A 136 -19.58 0.92 5.82
N GLY A 137 -19.42 -0.29 6.35
CA GLY A 137 -20.20 -1.46 5.92
C GLY A 137 -19.74 -2.12 4.61
N SER A 138 -18.81 -1.50 3.85
CA SER A 138 -18.23 -2.10 2.65
C SER A 138 -16.99 -2.93 2.98
N MET A 139 -16.87 -4.08 2.34
CA MET A 139 -15.66 -4.89 2.34
C MET A 139 -15.60 -5.77 1.08
N PRO A 140 -14.38 -6.13 0.63
CA PRO A 140 -14.19 -7.17 -0.37
C PRO A 140 -14.83 -8.48 0.08
N ARG A 141 -15.42 -9.24 -0.85
CA ARG A 141 -16.01 -10.55 -0.53
C ARG A 141 -14.97 -11.57 -0.05
N SER A 142 -13.77 -11.50 -0.61
CA SER A 142 -12.66 -12.36 -0.25
C SER A 142 -11.35 -11.60 -0.39
N MET A 143 -10.67 -11.36 0.73
CA MET A 143 -9.31 -10.85 0.71
C MET A 143 -8.31 -11.92 0.29
N ASP A 144 -8.55 -13.19 0.62
CA ASP A 144 -7.68 -14.31 0.22
C ASP A 144 -7.54 -14.38 -1.31
N GLY A 145 -8.64 -14.22 -2.05
CA GLY A 145 -8.61 -14.17 -3.51
C GLY A 145 -7.92 -12.93 -4.09
N VAL A 146 -7.96 -11.81 -3.36
CA VAL A 146 -7.27 -10.56 -3.73
C VAL A 146 -5.76 -10.70 -3.54
N VAL A 147 -5.32 -11.29 -2.42
CA VAL A 147 -3.89 -11.42 -2.09
C VAL A 147 -3.23 -12.66 -2.68
N ALA A 148 -4.00 -13.63 -3.17
CA ALA A 148 -3.49 -14.89 -3.72
C ALA A 148 -2.35 -14.73 -4.74
N PRO A 149 -2.40 -13.79 -5.71
CA PRO A 149 -1.31 -13.61 -6.67
C PRO A 149 0.02 -13.17 -6.05
N TYR A 150 0.01 -12.63 -4.83
CA TYR A 150 1.24 -12.26 -4.13
C TYR A 150 1.97 -13.49 -3.58
N GLY A 151 1.19 -14.46 -3.07
CA GLY A 151 1.69 -15.68 -2.44
C GLY A 151 1.94 -16.84 -3.41
N ALA A 152 1.69 -16.67 -4.70
CA ALA A 152 1.85 -17.68 -5.73
C ALA A 152 2.41 -17.06 -7.03
N SER A 153 2.96 -17.88 -7.92
CA SER A 153 3.31 -17.40 -9.26
C SER A 153 2.07 -17.13 -10.10
N PHE A 154 2.09 -16.09 -10.93
CA PHE A 154 1.01 -15.78 -11.86
C PHE A 154 1.55 -15.36 -13.22
N ARG A 155 0.66 -15.18 -14.22
CA ARG A 155 1.02 -14.68 -15.54
C ARG A 155 0.36 -13.33 -15.81
N ARG A 156 1.14 -12.37 -16.32
CA ARG A 156 0.67 -11.08 -16.82
C ARG A 156 1.32 -10.81 -18.17
N ASN A 157 0.51 -10.52 -19.19
CA ASN A 157 0.97 -10.28 -20.57
C ASN A 157 1.93 -11.37 -21.09
N GLY A 158 1.65 -12.64 -20.76
CA GLY A 158 2.49 -13.79 -21.14
C GLY A 158 3.71 -14.02 -20.26
N ILE A 159 4.14 -13.02 -19.48
CA ILE A 159 5.29 -13.07 -18.57
C ILE A 159 4.89 -13.76 -17.26
N VAL A 160 5.73 -14.67 -16.78
CA VAL A 160 5.55 -15.35 -15.50
C VAL A 160 6.15 -14.48 -14.40
N VAL A 161 5.34 -14.08 -13.45
CA VAL A 161 5.77 -13.40 -12.23
C VAL A 161 5.93 -14.45 -11.14
N PRO A 162 7.11 -14.59 -10.51
CA PRO A 162 7.32 -15.54 -9.43
C PRO A 162 6.52 -15.14 -8.19
N LYS A 163 6.36 -16.09 -7.26
CA LYS A 163 5.86 -15.79 -5.91
C LYS A 163 6.74 -14.71 -5.27
N ALA A 164 6.13 -13.72 -4.62
CA ALA A 164 6.87 -12.72 -3.87
C ALA A 164 7.42 -13.31 -2.56
N MET A 165 8.68 -12.97 -2.25
CA MET A 165 9.35 -13.40 -1.01
C MET A 165 9.30 -12.32 0.09
N THR A 166 9.09 -11.07 -0.31
CA THR A 166 8.88 -9.94 0.58
C THR A 166 7.55 -10.08 1.33
N PRO A 167 7.45 -9.71 2.62
CA PRO A 167 6.16 -9.63 3.33
C PRO A 167 5.16 -8.66 2.68
N LEU A 168 3.87 -9.03 2.72
CA LEU A 168 2.76 -8.16 2.33
C LEU A 168 1.98 -7.73 3.57
N MET A 169 1.96 -6.44 3.84
CA MET A 169 1.03 -5.82 4.78
C MET A 169 -0.22 -5.34 4.05
N VAL A 170 -1.37 -5.60 4.65
CA VAL A 170 -2.65 -5.12 4.14
C VAL A 170 -3.29 -4.23 5.20
N ILE A 171 -3.55 -2.98 4.84
CA ILE A 171 -4.18 -1.99 5.70
C ILE A 171 -5.53 -1.61 5.09
N LYS A 172 -6.60 -1.91 5.83
CA LYS A 172 -7.94 -1.39 5.54
C LYS A 172 -8.08 -0.06 6.24
N CYS A 173 -8.50 0.99 5.53
CA CYS A 173 -8.97 2.19 6.18
C CYS A 173 -10.44 2.49 5.88
N VAL A 174 -11.22 2.66 6.94
CA VAL A 174 -12.66 2.90 6.89
C VAL A 174 -12.91 4.40 6.89
N MET A 175 -13.58 4.90 5.86
CA MET A 175 -13.95 6.31 5.72
C MET A 175 -15.11 6.67 6.65
N LYS A 176 -15.27 7.96 6.97
CA LYS A 176 -16.47 8.49 7.63
C LYS A 176 -17.03 9.66 6.82
N SER A 177 -18.34 9.84 6.87
CA SER A 177 -18.99 11.03 6.31
C SER A 177 -18.72 12.24 7.20
N SER A 178 -18.41 13.39 6.61
CA SER A 178 -18.30 14.67 7.30
C SER A 178 -19.72 15.29 7.46
N GLY A 179 -20.52 14.70 8.36
CA GLY A 179 -21.89 15.18 8.62
C GLY A 179 -22.80 15.16 7.39
N ASP A 180 -23.51 16.27 7.15
CA ASP A 180 -24.50 16.47 6.06
C ASP A 180 -23.87 16.71 4.68
N THR A 181 -22.54 16.80 4.59
CA THR A 181 -21.84 16.94 3.31
C THR A 181 -21.52 15.57 2.71
N GLN A 182 -21.38 15.49 1.39
CA GLN A 182 -20.85 14.30 0.72
C GLN A 182 -19.33 14.13 0.91
N ASP A 183 -18.69 15.00 1.69
CA ASP A 183 -17.26 14.96 1.91
C ASP A 183 -16.86 13.85 2.88
N LEU A 184 -15.70 13.27 2.64
CA LEU A 184 -15.20 12.12 3.38
C LEU A 184 -14.01 12.52 4.25
N VAL A 185 -14.04 12.08 5.51
CA VAL A 185 -12.89 12.13 6.42
C VAL A 185 -12.32 10.71 6.63
N PHE A 186 -11.07 10.67 7.04
CA PHE A 186 -10.41 9.45 7.52
C PHE A 186 -11.10 8.93 8.78
N GLY A 187 -11.25 7.61 8.86
CA GLY A 187 -11.76 6.92 10.04
C GLY A 187 -10.71 6.02 10.69
N GLU A 188 -10.96 4.72 10.66
CA GLU A 188 -10.15 3.72 11.38
C GLU A 188 -9.24 2.98 10.41
N PHE A 189 -8.00 2.72 10.85
CA PHE A 189 -7.04 1.85 10.17
C PHE A 189 -6.98 0.51 10.86
N LEU A 190 -7.13 -0.56 10.08
CA LEU A 190 -7.10 -1.94 10.54
C LEU A 190 -6.03 -2.68 9.73
N ARG A 191 -5.11 -3.31 10.45
CA ARG A 191 -4.03 -4.12 9.86
C ARG A 191 -4.44 -5.58 9.81
N ASP A 192 -4.39 -6.19 8.65
CA ASP A 192 -4.64 -7.62 8.49
C ASP A 192 -3.36 -8.42 8.71
N MET A 193 -3.15 -8.84 9.96
CA MET A 193 -1.96 -9.60 10.39
C MET A 193 -1.84 -10.98 9.74
N ARG A 194 -2.89 -11.50 9.10
CA ARG A 194 -2.85 -12.84 8.47
C ARG A 194 -1.90 -12.82 7.27
N ASN A 195 -1.92 -11.77 6.46
CA ASN A 195 -1.19 -11.71 5.20
C ASN A 195 0.32 -11.47 5.38
N GLU A 196 0.70 -10.87 6.50
CA GLU A 196 2.11 -10.60 6.82
C GLU A 196 2.89 -11.86 7.19
N ARG A 197 2.20 -12.92 7.64
CA ARG A 197 2.79 -14.17 8.11
C ARG A 197 2.98 -15.21 7.01
N HIS A 198 2.24 -15.10 5.90
CA HIS A 198 2.19 -16.16 4.88
C HIS A 198 3.45 -16.26 3.99
N LEU A 199 4.42 -15.36 4.17
CA LEU A 199 5.60 -15.25 3.30
C LEU A 199 6.93 -15.48 4.02
N SER A 200 6.92 -15.47 5.35
CA SER A 200 8.09 -15.74 6.19
C SER A 200 8.26 -17.22 6.53
N GLY A 201 8.19 -18.11 5.53
CA GLY A 201 8.75 -19.49 5.58
C GLY A 201 8.45 -20.36 6.80
N GLY A 202 7.46 -20.05 7.64
CA GLY A 202 7.17 -20.77 8.86
C GLY A 202 6.42 -22.06 8.53
N SER A 203 7.17 -23.15 8.37
CA SER A 203 6.63 -24.47 8.68
C SER A 203 6.17 -24.46 10.14
N TYR A 204 4.94 -24.95 10.35
CA TYR A 204 4.38 -25.22 11.67
C TYR A 204 5.34 -26.05 12.53
#